data_AF-A0A2S2QBU9-F1
#
_entry.id   AF-A0A2S2QBU9-F1
#
_cell.length_a   1.000
_cell.length_b   1.000
_cell.length_c   1.000
_cell.angle_alpha   90.00
_cell.angle_beta   90.00
_cell.angle_gamma   90.00
#
_symmetry.space_group_name_H-M   'P 1'
#
loop_
_entity.id
_entity.type
_entity.pdbx_description
1 polymer ?
#
loop_
_entity_poly.entity_id
_entity_poly.type
_entity_poly.pdbx_seq_one_letter_code
_entity_poly.pdbx_strand_id
1 'polypeptide(L)'
;MSIAPEDQTISKLSDYILETYIDSSIFSSEICAKIPDNEIMRTTNAAESFHRHLKDQFYVAHCSVHIVIEVLLKLQSETYLFMNSPPNKLRIFHEEIIVLWKKYQDGEINCLEYVKKVGLKN
;
A
#
# COMPACT_ATOMS: atom_id res chain seq x y z
N MET A 1 6.24 4.28 -31.88
CA MET A 1 6.44 2.96 -31.24
C MET A 1 7.85 2.93 -30.70
N SER A 2 8.02 2.56 -29.43
CA SER A 2 9.35 2.38 -28.84
C SER A 2 9.85 0.98 -29.17
N ILE A 3 11.07 0.86 -29.68
CA ILE A 3 11.73 -0.43 -29.92
C ILE A 3 12.60 -0.69 -28.70
N ALA A 4 12.45 -1.86 -28.08
CA ALA A 4 13.32 -2.26 -26.98
C ALA A 4 14.76 -2.40 -27.52
N PRO A 5 15.78 -1.83 -26.84
CA PRO A 5 17.15 -1.99 -27.27
C PRO A 5 17.53 -3.47 -27.30
N GLU A 6 18.26 -3.89 -28.34
CA GLU A 6 18.81 -5.25 -28.44
C GLU A 6 19.98 -5.40 -27.45
N ASP A 7 19.66 -5.57 -26.18
CA ASP A 7 20.62 -5.81 -25.11
C ASP A 7 20.19 -7.04 -24.31
N GLN A 8 21.02 -8.08 -24.40
CA GLN A 8 20.77 -9.36 -23.74
C GLN A 8 20.73 -9.25 -22.20
N THR A 9 21.40 -8.25 -21.63
CA THR A 9 21.37 -7.95 -20.19
C THR A 9 20.01 -7.40 -19.78
N ILE A 10 19.44 -6.51 -20.59
CA ILE A 10 18.12 -5.93 -20.37
C ILE A 10 17.04 -7.00 -20.50
N SER A 11 17.15 -7.90 -21.50
CA SER A 11 16.23 -9.04 -21.64
C SER A 11 16.28 -9.95 -20.42
N LYS A 12 17.48 -10.39 -20.00
CA LYS A 12 17.65 -11.25 -18.82
C LYS A 12 17.09 -10.62 -17.54
N LEU A 13 17.31 -9.32 -17.35
CA LEU A 13 16.75 -8.59 -16.21
C LEU A 13 15.22 -8.57 -16.27
N SER A 14 14.65 -8.33 -17.45
CA SER A 14 13.20 -8.29 -17.65
C SER A 14 12.55 -9.64 -17.39
N ASP A 15 13.15 -10.72 -17.91
CA ASP A 15 12.69 -12.10 -17.70
C ASP A 15 12.74 -12.46 -16.20
N TYR A 16 13.85 -12.12 -15.52
CA TYR A 16 13.97 -12.32 -14.08
C TYR A 16 12.86 -11.61 -13.28
N ILE A 17 12.54 -10.36 -13.65
CA ILE A 17 11.48 -9.59 -12.98
C ILE A 17 10.12 -10.27 -13.20
N LEU A 18 9.82 -10.65 -14.45
CA LEU A 18 8.56 -11.32 -14.81
C LEU A 18 8.39 -12.61 -14.02
N GLU A 19 9.37 -13.51 -14.10
CA GLU A 19 9.28 -14.84 -13.49
C GLU A 19 9.26 -14.76 -11.96
N THR A 20 10.05 -13.89 -11.36
CA THR A 20 10.25 -13.84 -9.89
C THR A 20 9.22 -13.00 -9.15
N TYR A 21 8.73 -11.92 -9.76
CA TYR A 21 7.89 -10.93 -9.06
C TYR A 21 6.51 -10.73 -9.65
N ILE A 22 6.25 -11.20 -10.88
CA ILE A 22 4.94 -11.07 -11.52
C ILE A 22 4.25 -12.43 -11.55
N ASP A 23 4.83 -13.41 -12.25
CA ASP A 23 4.21 -14.72 -12.45
C ASP A 23 4.17 -15.57 -11.17
N SER A 24 5.25 -15.53 -10.38
CA SER A 24 5.31 -16.23 -9.08
C SER A 24 4.85 -15.36 -7.90
N SER A 25 4.25 -14.20 -8.17
CA SER A 25 3.78 -13.28 -7.14
C SER A 25 2.67 -13.88 -6.28
N ILE A 26 2.76 -13.69 -4.96
CA ILE A 26 1.65 -13.92 -4.02
C ILE A 26 0.48 -12.95 -4.24
N PHE A 27 0.74 -11.84 -4.93
CA PHE A 27 -0.25 -10.84 -5.33
C PHE A 27 -0.49 -10.97 -6.84
N SER A 28 -1.44 -11.82 -7.22
CA SER A 28 -1.79 -12.04 -8.62
C SER A 28 -2.20 -10.74 -9.30
N SER A 29 -1.63 -10.49 -10.49
CA SER A 29 -1.99 -9.37 -11.36
C SER A 29 -3.47 -9.39 -11.74
N GLU A 30 -4.12 -10.56 -11.71
CA GLU A 30 -5.56 -10.71 -11.90
C GLU A 30 -6.37 -9.93 -10.87
N ILE A 31 -5.88 -9.75 -9.64
CA ILE A 31 -6.59 -8.98 -8.61
C ILE A 31 -6.73 -7.51 -9.05
N CYS A 32 -5.70 -6.97 -9.69
CA CYS A 32 -5.69 -5.60 -10.22
C CYS A 32 -6.45 -5.49 -11.56
N ALA A 33 -6.54 -6.57 -12.34
CA ALA A 33 -7.18 -6.59 -13.65
C ALA A 33 -8.63 -7.16 -13.65
N LYS A 34 -9.13 -7.62 -12.50
CA LYS A 34 -10.46 -8.23 -12.40
C LYS A 34 -11.55 -7.19 -12.63
N ILE A 35 -12.56 -7.59 -13.40
CA ILE A 35 -13.79 -6.81 -13.64
C ILE A 35 -14.33 -6.30 -12.29
N PRO A 36 -14.71 -5.01 -12.19
CA PRO A 36 -15.25 -4.44 -10.97
C PRO A 36 -16.49 -5.24 -10.53
N ASP A 37 -16.48 -5.64 -9.26
CA ASP A 37 -17.57 -6.39 -8.64
C ASP A 37 -18.55 -5.40 -8.01
N ASN A 38 -19.85 -5.62 -8.19
CA ASN A 38 -20.88 -4.75 -7.62
C ASN A 38 -21.04 -4.94 -6.10
N GLU A 39 -20.57 -6.06 -5.54
CA GLU A 39 -20.62 -6.33 -4.10
C GLU A 39 -19.40 -5.79 -3.34
N ILE A 40 -18.26 -5.64 -4.03
CA ILE A 40 -17.01 -5.15 -3.45
C ILE A 40 -16.65 -3.83 -4.13
N MET A 41 -16.93 -2.70 -3.47
CA MET A 41 -16.42 -1.40 -3.88
C MET A 41 -14.88 -1.40 -3.81
N ARG A 42 -14.23 -1.67 -4.95
CA ARG A 42 -12.79 -1.46 -5.10
C ARG A 42 -12.55 0.04 -5.29
N THR A 43 -11.91 0.68 -4.31
CA THR A 43 -11.47 2.07 -4.44
C THR A 43 -10.04 2.11 -4.96
N THR A 44 -9.75 3.03 -5.87
CA THR A 44 -8.39 3.27 -6.40
C THR A 44 -7.51 4.07 -5.44
N ASN A 45 -8.08 4.59 -4.34
CA ASN A 45 -7.42 5.44 -3.35
C ASN A 45 -6.08 4.87 -2.86
N ALA A 46 -5.99 3.56 -2.65
CA ALA A 46 -4.76 2.92 -2.19
C ALA A 46 -3.66 2.96 -3.28
N ALA A 47 -3.99 2.59 -4.52
CA ALA A 47 -3.06 2.64 -5.64
C ALA A 47 -2.65 4.09 -5.97
N GLU A 48 -3.60 5.02 -5.98
CA GLU A 48 -3.34 6.45 -6.20
C GLU A 48 -2.45 7.06 -5.13
N SER A 49 -2.69 6.71 -3.86
CA SER A 49 -1.85 7.13 -2.73
C SER A 49 -0.43 6.59 -2.87
N PHE A 50 -0.30 5.29 -3.19
CA PHE A 50 0.99 4.67 -3.42
C PHE A 50 1.76 5.34 -4.58
N HIS A 51 1.11 5.53 -5.73
CA HIS A 51 1.74 6.16 -6.89
C HIS A 51 2.14 7.61 -6.62
N ARG A 52 1.32 8.38 -5.88
CA ARG A 52 1.67 9.73 -5.45
C ARG A 52 2.92 9.73 -4.58
N HIS A 53 2.96 8.86 -3.57
CA HIS A 53 4.08 8.75 -2.66
C HIS A 53 5.37 8.28 -3.37
N LEU A 54 5.24 7.30 -4.26
CA LEU A 54 6.35 6.78 -5.06
C LEU A 54 6.90 7.86 -6.01
N LYS A 55 6.03 8.60 -6.69
CA LYS A 55 6.44 9.73 -7.55
C LYS A 55 7.27 10.74 -6.77
N ASP A 56 6.86 11.09 -5.55
CA ASP A 56 7.57 12.06 -4.71
C ASP A 56 8.97 11.59 -4.28
N GLN A 57 9.26 10.28 -4.35
CA GLN A 57 10.62 9.76 -4.13
C GLN A 57 11.55 10.02 -5.34
N PHE A 58 11.01 10.27 -6.53
CA PHE A 58 11.78 10.58 -7.74
C PHE A 58 11.79 12.09 -7.99
N TYR A 59 12.64 12.80 -7.25
CA TYR A 59 12.72 14.26 -7.23
C TYR A 59 13.58 14.87 -8.35
N VAL A 60 14.08 14.05 -9.29
CA VAL A 60 14.97 14.50 -10.37
C VAL A 60 14.36 14.17 -11.73
N ALA A 61 14.32 15.15 -12.63
CA ALA A 61 13.79 14.99 -13.99
C ALA A 61 14.49 13.87 -14.80
N HIS A 62 15.77 13.63 -14.51
CA HIS A 62 16.55 12.50 -15.02
C HIS A 62 17.08 11.68 -13.83
N CYS A 63 16.30 10.69 -13.39
CA CYS A 63 16.76 9.75 -12.38
C CYS A 63 17.77 8.78 -13.00
N SER A 64 19.01 8.80 -12.50
CA SER A 64 19.99 7.77 -12.85
C SER A 64 19.57 6.42 -12.27
N VAL A 65 20.07 5.33 -12.85
CA VAL A 65 19.80 3.96 -12.36
C VAL A 65 20.12 3.80 -10.87
N HIS A 66 21.13 4.50 -10.36
CA HIS A 66 21.52 4.47 -8.94
C HIS A 66 20.42 5.03 -8.03
N ILE A 67 19.80 6.15 -8.43
CA ILE A 67 18.69 6.76 -7.68
C ILE A 67 17.49 5.82 -7.68
N VAL A 68 17.21 5.18 -8.81
CA VAL A 68 16.12 4.20 -8.90
C VAL A 68 16.35 3.02 -7.97
N ILE A 69 17.55 2.46 -7.97
CA ILE A 69 17.91 1.35 -7.08
C ILE A 69 17.77 1.77 -5.61
N GLU A 70 18.26 2.96 -5.24
CA GLU A 70 18.17 3.46 -3.86
C GLU A 70 16.72 3.62 -3.38
N VAL A 71 15.85 4.20 -4.22
CA VAL A 71 14.42 4.35 -3.91
C VAL A 71 13.74 2.99 -3.74
N LEU A 72 14.04 2.03 -4.62
CA LEU A 72 13.47 0.68 -4.53
C LEU A 72 13.94 -0.06 -3.28
N LEU A 73 15.23 0.01 -2.93
CA LEU A 73 15.78 -0.60 -1.72
C LEU A 73 15.16 0.00 -0.45
N LYS A 74 14.96 1.32 -0.42
CA LYS A 74 14.28 2.01 0.68
C LYS A 74 12.84 1.55 0.82
N LEU A 75 12.08 1.53 -0.28
CA LEU A 75 10.70 1.07 -0.30
C LEU A 75 10.57 -0.38 0.18
N GLN A 76 11.47 -1.26 -0.27
CA GLN A 76 11.51 -2.66 0.17
C GLN A 76 11.79 -2.77 1.67
N SER A 77 12.73 -1.97 2.19
CA SER A 77 13.07 -1.95 3.62
C SER A 77 11.90 -1.46 4.49
N GLU A 78 11.23 -0.38 4.07
CA GLU A 78 10.04 0.15 4.75
C GLU A 78 8.88 -0.86 4.74
N THR A 79 8.65 -1.51 3.59
CA THR A 79 7.62 -2.54 3.44
C THR A 79 7.93 -3.74 4.33
N TYR A 80 9.18 -4.20 4.34
CA TYR A 80 9.62 -5.29 5.20
C TYR A 80 9.45 -4.94 6.68
N LEU A 81 9.85 -3.73 7.09
CA LEU A 81 9.65 -3.27 8.46
C LEU A 81 8.16 -3.24 8.81
N PHE A 82 7.31 -2.73 7.93
CA PHE A 82 5.87 -2.69 8.14
C PHE A 82 5.28 -4.11 8.31
N MET A 83 5.63 -5.04 7.42
CA MET A 83 5.15 -6.42 7.46
C MET A 83 5.59 -7.18 8.71
N ASN A 84 6.80 -6.92 9.21
CA ASN A 84 7.37 -7.60 10.37
C ASN A 84 7.16 -6.83 11.69
N SER A 85 6.71 -5.59 11.62
CA SER A 85 6.30 -4.85 12.80
C SER A 85 5.05 -5.51 13.40
N PRO A 86 4.95 -5.61 14.74
CA PRO A 86 3.74 -6.10 15.36
C PRO A 86 2.56 -5.25 14.86
N PRO A 87 1.39 -5.86 14.58
CA PRO A 87 0.23 -5.13 14.06
C PRO A 87 0.02 -3.93 14.97
N ASN A 88 0.08 -2.75 14.38
CA ASN A 88 0.02 -1.50 15.11
C ASN A 88 -1.29 -1.57 15.92
N LYS A 89 -1.20 -1.80 17.23
CA LYS A 89 -2.37 -1.96 18.14
C LYS A 89 -3.19 -0.67 18.27
N LEU A 90 -2.95 0.28 17.36
CA LEU A 90 -3.46 1.63 17.27
C LEU A 90 -4.77 1.70 16.46
N ARG A 91 -5.07 0.70 15.62
CA ARG A 91 -6.37 0.62 14.95
C ARG A 91 -7.36 -0.14 15.81
N ILE A 92 -8.29 0.59 16.39
CA ILE A 92 -9.53 0.04 16.94
C ILE A 92 -10.27 -0.62 15.78
N PHE A 93 -10.73 -1.85 15.99
CA PHE A 93 -11.49 -2.56 14.96
C PHE A 93 -12.82 -1.86 14.71
N HIS A 94 -13.32 -1.92 13.47
CA HIS A 94 -14.59 -1.28 13.10
C HIS A 94 -15.75 -1.69 14.02
N GLU A 95 -15.77 -2.95 14.44
CA GLU A 95 -16.76 -3.51 15.38
C GLU A 95 -16.73 -2.81 16.75
N GLU A 96 -15.54 -2.52 17.28
CA GLU A 96 -15.37 -1.80 18.55
C GLU A 96 -15.81 -0.33 18.43
N ILE A 97 -15.58 0.31 17.27
CA ILE A 97 -16.07 1.67 17.00
C ILE A 97 -17.61 1.69 16.99
N ILE A 98 -18.26 0.70 16.38
CA ILE A 98 -19.72 0.59 16.36
C ILE A 98 -20.28 0.47 17.78
N VAL A 99 -19.64 -0.33 18.65
CA VAL A 99 -20.05 -0.47 20.06
C VAL A 99 -19.90 0.86 20.80
N LEU A 100 -18.76 1.56 20.63
CA LEU A 100 -18.54 2.87 21.26
C LEU A 100 -19.53 3.92 20.75
N TRP A 101 -19.89 3.88 19.46
CA TRP A 101 -20.89 4.77 18.87
C TRP A 101 -22.27 4.57 19.49
N LYS A 102 -22.71 3.32 19.67
CA LYS A 102 -23.98 3.02 20.35
C LYS A 102 -23.99 3.57 21.77
N LYS A 103 -22.94 3.33 22.55
CA LYS A 103 -22.81 3.88 23.91
C LYS A 103 -22.88 5.41 23.96
N TYR A 104 -22.35 6.08 22.94
CA TYR A 104 -22.47 7.52 22.82
C TYR A 104 -23.90 7.96 22.49
N GLN A 105 -24.58 7.27 21.56
CA GLN A 105 -25.99 7.53 21.22
C GLN A 105 -26.93 7.29 22.40
N ASP A 106 -26.66 6.24 23.19
CA ASP A 106 -27.45 5.86 24.37
C ASP A 106 -27.14 6.77 25.59
N GLY A 107 -26.18 7.69 25.47
CA GLY A 107 -25.79 8.62 26.52
C GLY A 107 -24.94 8.01 27.64
N GLU A 108 -24.47 6.76 27.49
CA GLU A 108 -23.60 6.07 28.45
C GLU A 108 -22.20 6.69 28.54
N ILE A 109 -21.74 7.30 27.44
CA ILE A 109 -20.47 8.03 27.38
C ILE A 109 -20.71 9.38 26.73
N ASN A 110 -19.96 10.40 27.17
CA ASN A 110 -20.03 11.72 26.53
C ASN A 110 -19.14 11.79 25.27
N CYS A 111 -19.32 12.84 24.47
CA CYS A 111 -18.59 13.04 23.22
C CYS A 111 -17.06 13.05 23.43
N LEU A 112 -16.57 13.68 24.52
CA LEU A 112 -15.14 13.72 24.81
C LEU A 112 -14.59 12.33 25.16
N GLU A 113 -15.35 11.51 25.89
CA GLU A 113 -14.98 10.13 26.20
C GLU A 113 -15.00 9.25 24.95
N TYR A 114 -15.98 9.42 24.07
CA TYR A 114 -16.04 8.73 22.78
C TYR A 114 -14.81 9.08 21.92
N VAL A 115 -14.52 10.37 21.75
CA VAL A 115 -13.37 10.83 20.95
C VAL A 115 -12.05 10.38 21.56
N LYS A 116 -11.90 10.38 22.88
CA LYS A 116 -10.71 9.83 23.55
C LYS A 116 -10.58 8.33 23.28
N LYS A 117 -11.65 7.56 23.43
CA LYS A 117 -11.64 6.11 23.23
C LYS A 117 -11.38 5.72 21.78
N VAL A 118 -11.85 6.51 20.81
CA VAL A 118 -11.59 6.29 19.37
C VAL A 118 -10.24 6.84 18.92
N GLY A 119 -9.75 7.91 19.56
CA GLY A 119 -8.58 8.67 19.12
C GLY A 119 -7.27 8.35 19.86
N LEU A 120 -7.28 7.73 21.04
CA LEU A 120 -6.07 7.46 21.84
C LEU A 120 -5.68 5.98 21.84
N LYS A 121 -4.72 5.66 20.97
CA LYS A 121 -3.43 5.14 21.46
C LYS A 121 -2.34 5.96 20.78
N ASN A 122 -1.81 6.95 21.48
CA ASN A 122 -0.46 7.45 21.25
C ASN A 122 0.39 6.91 22.40
#